data_AF-S4GUL1-F1
#
_entry.id   AF-S4GUL1-F1
#
_cell.length_a   1.000
_cell.length_b   1.000
_cell.length_c   1.000
_cell.angle_alpha   90.00
_cell.angle_beta   90.00
_cell.angle_gamma   90.00
#
_symmetry.space_group_name_H-M   'P 1'
#
loop_
_entity.id
_entity.type
_entity.pdbx_description
1 polymer ?
#
loop_
_entity_poly.entity_id
_entity_poly.type
_entity_poly.pdbx_seq_one_letter_code
_entity_poly.pdbx_strand_id
1 'polypeptide(L)'
;MQNIIKRVAKGVPMHKKKFVLVFASLIAVLMASSACSGSGQFNNVNNTAVRSSKSNNECYQVLQSAKHNQKIVDQQEANVTRNNLQNAANSWKNVAIQCNARFAQGVVFSAQNTWRLANLSQGNESGAANASKIANQMESSVYKKLYDFANSTSNLYWNHDPLAKAALEQDKLAFMLQTLAAKDVDNVSLRQSDITATIANTLMHFASSGSDLRQKVYEIPQKNLDSGVAKDEASAKDLPIVAIAYMDCARGELDALNQAIFPTNKDGSVNHSALSSNTNQEFIEILANIAISHIMSAYSYGYPSDSSMIFAL
;
A
#
# COMPACT_ATOMS: atom_id res chain seq x y z
N MET A 1 19.39 55.41 -47.70
CA MET A 1 20.19 54.90 -48.83
C MET A 1 20.50 53.43 -48.54
N GLN A 2 19.62 52.50 -48.91
CA GLN A 2 19.57 51.75 -50.18
C GLN A 2 20.75 50.78 -50.39
N ASN A 3 20.44 49.48 -50.33
CA ASN A 3 20.79 48.37 -51.24
C ASN A 3 20.67 47.05 -50.46
N ILE A 4 19.59 46.26 -50.52
CA ILE A 4 19.03 45.45 -51.63
C ILE A 4 20.05 44.49 -52.26
N ILE A 5 19.98 43.22 -51.88
CA ILE A 5 20.05 42.08 -52.82
C ILE A 5 18.97 41.06 -52.43
N LYS A 6 18.01 40.85 -53.35
CA LYS A 6 17.02 39.76 -53.38
C LYS A 6 17.53 38.63 -54.29
N ARG A 7 17.31 37.36 -53.90
CA ARG A 7 16.98 36.22 -54.78
C ARG A 7 16.10 35.26 -53.96
N VAL A 8 14.77 35.31 -54.12
CA VAL A 8 13.92 34.53 -55.05
C VAL A 8 13.96 33.01 -54.83
N ALA A 9 12.91 32.59 -54.13
CA ALA A 9 12.18 31.33 -54.08
C ALA A 9 12.49 30.21 -55.09
N LYS A 10 12.48 28.98 -54.58
CA LYS A 10 11.76 27.84 -55.18
C LYS A 10 11.14 27.01 -54.05
N GLY A 11 9.81 27.00 -54.00
CA GLY A 11 9.05 26.07 -53.18
C GLY A 11 9.01 24.69 -53.82
N VAL A 12 8.95 23.66 -52.97
CA VAL A 12 8.37 22.36 -53.29
C VAL A 12 7.54 21.94 -52.06
N PRO A 13 6.25 21.60 -52.23
CA PRO A 13 5.39 21.22 -51.13
C PRO A 13 5.60 19.74 -50.80
N MET A 14 5.81 19.41 -49.54
CA MET A 14 5.64 18.04 -49.05
C MET A 14 4.53 17.99 -48.02
N HIS A 15 3.33 17.67 -48.53
CA HIS A 15 2.41 16.81 -47.81
C HIS A 15 3.18 15.58 -47.32
N LYS A 16 3.13 15.30 -46.01
CA LYS A 16 2.69 13.99 -45.51
C LYS A 16 2.64 13.95 -43.97
N LYS A 17 1.41 13.68 -43.53
CA LYS A 17 1.04 12.81 -42.41
C LYS A 17 1.40 13.29 -41.00
N LYS A 18 0.36 13.84 -40.35
CA LYS A 18 0.13 13.74 -38.91
C LYS A 18 0.33 12.28 -38.49
N PHE A 19 1.37 11.99 -37.74
CA PHE A 19 1.48 10.75 -36.97
C PHE A 19 0.92 11.04 -35.59
N VAL A 20 -0.40 10.90 -35.46
CA VAL A 20 -1.02 10.69 -34.15
C VAL A 20 -0.77 9.22 -33.84
N LEU A 21 0.21 8.96 -32.97
CA LEU A 21 0.42 7.63 -32.38
C LEU A 21 -0.71 7.40 -31.37
N VAL A 22 -1.82 6.87 -31.86
CA VAL A 22 -2.84 6.24 -31.03
C VAL A 22 -2.31 4.84 -30.71
N PHE A 23 -1.74 4.64 -29.52
CA PHE A 23 -1.52 3.29 -29.00
C PHE A 23 -2.87 2.74 -28.55
N ALA A 24 -3.59 2.10 -29.47
CA ALA A 24 -4.69 1.21 -29.13
C ALA A 24 -4.09 -0.10 -28.60
N SER A 25 -3.96 -0.22 -27.28
CA SER A 25 -3.66 -1.52 -26.66
C SER A 25 -4.94 -2.33 -26.61
N LEU A 26 -5.11 -3.19 -27.60
CA LEU A 26 -6.16 -4.20 -27.67
C LEU A 26 -5.65 -5.45 -26.93
N ILE A 27 -5.90 -5.56 -25.62
CA ILE A 27 -5.65 -6.82 -24.92
C ILE A 27 -6.88 -7.70 -25.08
N ALA A 28 -6.75 -8.69 -25.97
CA ALA A 28 -7.74 -9.72 -26.19
C ALA A 28 -7.88 -10.60 -24.96
N VAL A 29 -9.13 -10.75 -24.53
CA VAL A 29 -9.61 -11.65 -23.50
C VAL A 29 -9.30 -13.10 -23.87
N LEU A 30 -8.45 -13.77 -23.08
CA LEU A 30 -8.38 -15.23 -23.02
C LEU A 30 -9.04 -15.67 -21.71
N MET A 31 -10.33 -16.00 -21.81
CA MET A 31 -11.08 -16.72 -20.79
C MET A 31 -10.54 -18.16 -20.73
N ALA A 32 -9.75 -18.46 -19.71
CA ALA A 32 -9.52 -19.84 -19.27
C ALA A 32 -10.25 -20.03 -17.93
N SER A 33 -11.41 -20.68 -17.99
CA SER A 33 -12.11 -21.19 -16.83
C SER A 33 -11.28 -22.29 -16.15
N SER A 34 -10.65 -21.98 -15.02
CA SER A 34 -10.13 -22.99 -14.09
C SER A 34 -10.86 -22.86 -12.76
N ALA A 35 -11.89 -23.70 -12.62
CA ALA A 35 -12.54 -23.97 -11.35
C ALA A 35 -11.55 -24.69 -10.40
N CYS A 36 -11.56 -24.26 -9.13
CA CYS A 36 -11.09 -24.97 -7.94
C CYS A 36 -9.72 -25.67 -8.00
N SER A 37 -8.68 -25.00 -7.48
CA SER A 37 -7.62 -25.62 -6.64
C SER A 37 -6.75 -24.52 -6.01
N GLY A 38 -7.30 -23.85 -5.00
CA GLY A 38 -6.50 -23.04 -4.08
C GLY A 38 -5.71 -23.95 -3.15
N SER A 39 -4.44 -24.18 -3.43
CA SER A 39 -3.35 -24.54 -2.48
C SER A 39 -2.16 -25.10 -3.26
N GLY A 40 -1.05 -24.35 -3.33
CA GLY A 40 0.16 -24.93 -3.94
C GLY A 40 1.40 -24.04 -4.07
N GLN A 41 1.28 -22.71 -4.13
CA GLN A 41 2.43 -21.85 -4.47
C GLN A 41 3.13 -21.12 -3.31
N PHE A 42 2.87 -21.51 -2.05
CA PHE A 42 3.60 -20.99 -0.88
C PHE A 42 4.56 -21.99 -0.21
N ASN A 43 4.89 -23.12 -0.86
CA ASN A 43 5.58 -24.24 -0.19
C ASN A 43 7.00 -24.59 -0.66
N ASN A 44 7.66 -23.80 -1.54
CA ASN A 44 8.97 -24.22 -2.08
C ASN A 44 10.05 -23.12 -2.15
N VAL A 45 10.30 -22.45 -1.02
CA VAL A 45 11.62 -21.87 -0.76
C VAL A 45 11.97 -22.17 0.71
N ASN A 46 13.05 -22.95 0.93
CA ASN A 46 13.71 -23.25 2.22
C ASN A 46 13.30 -24.51 3.01
N ASN A 47 13.23 -25.68 2.37
CA ASN A 47 13.06 -26.96 3.09
C ASN A 47 14.36 -27.71 3.43
N THR A 48 15.54 -27.09 3.30
CA THR A 48 16.84 -27.76 3.57
C THR A 48 17.58 -27.30 4.83
N ALA A 49 17.07 -26.31 5.58
CA ALA A 49 17.72 -25.82 6.82
C ALA A 49 16.83 -25.87 8.08
N VAL A 50 15.62 -26.43 8.02
CA VAL A 50 14.59 -26.26 9.07
C VAL A 50 14.23 -27.58 9.77
N ARG A 51 15.22 -28.24 10.36
CA ARG A 51 14.96 -29.35 11.32
C ARG A 51 15.58 -29.16 12.71
N SER A 52 16.44 -28.17 12.94
CA SER A 52 17.14 -28.02 14.24
C SER A 52 16.82 -26.77 15.08
N SER A 53 15.83 -25.91 14.75
CA SER A 53 15.55 -24.70 15.57
C SER A 53 14.09 -24.24 15.67
N LYS A 54 13.12 -25.15 15.57
CA LYS A 54 11.69 -24.77 15.58
C LYS A 54 11.21 -24.01 16.83
N SER A 55 11.87 -24.11 17.99
CA SER A 55 11.43 -23.38 19.20
C SER A 55 12.05 -21.98 19.36
N ASN A 56 13.16 -21.67 18.69
CA ASN A 56 13.96 -20.46 18.97
C ASN A 56 13.98 -19.43 17.82
N ASN A 57 13.22 -19.67 16.75
CA ASN A 57 13.06 -18.69 15.68
C ASN A 57 11.97 -17.68 16.04
N GLU A 58 12.33 -16.40 16.18
CA GLU A 58 11.43 -15.29 16.54
C GLU A 58 10.20 -15.21 15.63
N CYS A 59 10.39 -15.32 14.31
CA CYS A 59 9.29 -15.34 13.34
C CYS A 59 8.32 -16.51 13.60
N TYR A 60 8.83 -17.69 13.93
CA TYR A 60 7.96 -18.83 14.25
C TYR A 60 7.12 -18.56 15.51
N GLN A 61 7.72 -18.01 16.57
CA GLN A 61 7.02 -17.71 17.82
C GLN A 61 5.90 -16.68 17.63
N VAL A 62 6.18 -15.56 16.96
CA VAL A 62 5.14 -14.54 16.70
C VAL A 62 4.02 -15.07 15.82
N LEU A 63 4.33 -15.93 14.84
CA LEU A 63 3.32 -16.55 13.99
C LEU A 63 2.42 -17.50 14.77
N GLN A 64 2.98 -18.30 15.69
CA GLN A 64 2.15 -19.17 16.55
C GLN A 64 1.26 -18.35 17.48
N SER A 65 1.79 -17.26 18.07
CA SER A 65 1.01 -16.35 18.90
C SER A 65 -0.15 -15.72 18.11
N ALA A 66 0.13 -15.23 16.90
CA ALA A 66 -0.89 -14.65 16.02
C ALA A 66 -1.99 -15.66 15.66
N LYS A 67 -1.60 -16.88 15.26
CA LYS A 67 -2.57 -17.96 14.97
C LYS A 67 -3.41 -18.34 16.19
N HIS A 68 -2.80 -18.38 17.37
CA HIS A 68 -3.51 -18.67 18.61
C HIS A 68 -4.56 -17.60 18.92
N ASN A 69 -4.18 -16.32 18.88
CA ASN A 69 -5.09 -15.21 19.14
C ASN A 69 -6.18 -15.10 18.06
N GLN A 70 -5.84 -15.38 16.79
CA GLN A 70 -6.83 -15.43 15.71
C GLN A 70 -7.86 -16.52 15.95
N LYS A 71 -7.43 -17.72 16.36
CA LYS A 71 -8.34 -18.84 16.65
C LYS A 71 -9.33 -18.48 17.76
N ILE A 72 -8.91 -17.74 18.80
CA ILE A 72 -9.82 -17.26 19.85
C ILE A 72 -10.89 -16.36 19.25
N VAL A 73 -10.48 -15.40 18.41
CA VAL A 73 -11.39 -14.46 17.73
C VAL A 73 -12.36 -15.17 16.78
N ASP A 74 -11.91 -16.19 16.04
CA ASP A 74 -12.72 -16.94 15.08
C ASP A 74 -13.68 -17.92 15.78
N GLN A 75 -13.30 -18.49 16.91
CA GLN A 75 -14.16 -19.41 17.67
C GLN A 75 -15.21 -18.69 18.52
N GLN A 76 -14.98 -17.42 18.85
CA GLN A 76 -15.83 -16.62 19.72
C GLN A 76 -16.62 -15.56 18.96
N GLU A 77 -16.97 -15.76 17.68
CA GLU A 77 -17.61 -14.72 16.83
C GLU A 77 -18.76 -13.96 17.52
N ALA A 78 -19.60 -14.65 18.32
CA ALA A 78 -20.70 -14.03 19.06
C ALA A 78 -20.30 -13.33 20.39
N ASN A 79 -19.15 -13.68 20.98
CA ASN A 79 -18.70 -13.23 22.31
C ASN A 79 -17.30 -12.60 22.31
N VAL A 80 -16.79 -12.20 21.14
CA VAL A 80 -15.44 -11.67 21.01
C VAL A 80 -15.31 -10.36 21.78
N THR A 81 -14.30 -10.27 22.65
CA THR A 81 -14.07 -9.05 23.43
C THR A 81 -13.14 -8.08 22.72
N ARG A 82 -13.18 -6.80 23.14
CA ARG A 82 -12.22 -5.77 22.73
C ARG A 82 -10.76 -6.25 22.86
N ASN A 83 -10.45 -6.90 23.98
CA ASN A 83 -9.10 -7.38 24.27
C ASN A 83 -8.69 -8.52 23.33
N ASN A 84 -9.63 -9.40 22.94
CA ASN A 84 -9.31 -10.47 21.98
C ASN A 84 -8.91 -9.90 20.62
N LEU A 85 -9.70 -8.93 20.10
CA LEU A 85 -9.41 -8.28 18.82
C LEU A 85 -8.13 -7.45 18.86
N GLN A 86 -7.90 -6.71 19.95
CA GLN A 86 -6.66 -5.94 20.12
C GLN A 86 -5.43 -6.87 20.16
N ASN A 87 -5.51 -7.99 20.87
CA ASN A 87 -4.43 -8.97 20.94
C ASN A 87 -4.18 -9.63 19.58
N ALA A 88 -5.24 -10.00 18.84
CA ALA A 88 -5.10 -10.54 17.50
C ALA A 88 -4.48 -9.52 16.53
N ALA A 89 -4.98 -8.27 16.53
CA ALA A 89 -4.44 -7.19 15.70
C ALA A 89 -2.95 -6.95 15.97
N ASN A 90 -2.55 -6.87 17.24
CA ASN A 90 -1.16 -6.66 17.64
C ASN A 90 -0.27 -7.85 17.30
N SER A 91 -0.71 -9.08 17.56
CA SER A 91 0.08 -10.28 17.23
C SER A 91 0.30 -10.42 15.73
N TRP A 92 -0.70 -10.11 14.89
CA TRP A 92 -0.53 -10.11 13.44
C TRP A 92 0.38 -8.99 12.95
N LYS A 93 0.31 -7.80 13.55
CA LYS A 93 1.29 -6.73 13.26
C LYS A 93 2.72 -7.18 13.58
N ASN A 94 2.92 -7.89 14.70
CA ASN A 94 4.23 -8.44 15.05
C ASN A 94 4.72 -9.48 14.03
N VAL A 95 3.81 -10.25 13.42
CA VAL A 95 4.16 -11.11 12.28
C VAL A 95 4.68 -10.27 11.11
N ALA A 96 4.03 -9.16 10.77
CA ALA A 96 4.51 -8.31 9.70
C ALA A 96 5.92 -7.75 9.97
N ILE A 97 6.21 -7.38 11.21
CA ILE A 97 7.49 -6.80 11.62
C ILE A 97 8.62 -7.84 11.63
N GLN A 98 8.35 -9.04 12.17
CA GLN A 98 9.40 -10.04 12.44
C GLN A 98 9.51 -11.13 11.34
N CYS A 99 8.55 -11.20 10.42
CA CYS A 99 8.52 -12.19 9.34
C CYS A 99 8.39 -11.52 7.98
N ASN A 100 9.50 -11.12 7.35
CA ASN A 100 9.48 -10.44 6.04
C ASN A 100 8.62 -11.17 4.98
N ALA A 101 8.75 -12.50 4.88
CA ALA A 101 7.98 -13.31 3.93
C ALA A 101 6.48 -13.46 4.27
N ARG A 102 6.04 -12.84 5.37
CA ARG A 102 4.65 -12.79 5.85
C ARG A 102 4.23 -11.35 6.17
N PHE A 103 4.94 -10.36 5.63
CA PHE A 103 4.60 -8.95 5.82
C PHE A 103 3.14 -8.70 5.44
N ALA A 104 2.76 -9.08 4.22
CA ALA A 104 1.40 -8.89 3.72
C ALA A 104 0.36 -9.63 4.56
N GLN A 105 0.64 -10.88 4.96
CA GLN A 105 -0.23 -11.64 5.84
C GLN A 105 -0.45 -10.91 7.18
N GLY A 106 0.63 -10.48 7.83
CA GLY A 106 0.54 -9.79 9.12
C GLY A 106 -0.24 -8.48 9.05
N VAL A 107 0.01 -7.67 8.01
CA VAL A 107 -0.71 -6.41 7.78
C VAL A 107 -2.21 -6.65 7.57
N VAL A 108 -2.59 -7.55 6.67
CA VAL A 108 -4.01 -7.79 6.33
C VAL A 108 -4.79 -8.27 7.55
N PHE A 109 -4.30 -9.30 8.24
CA PHE A 109 -5.00 -9.82 9.42
C PHE A 109 -4.99 -8.80 10.57
N SER A 110 -3.95 -7.97 10.70
CA SER A 110 -3.95 -6.89 11.68
C SER A 110 -5.03 -5.85 11.38
N ALA A 111 -5.13 -5.41 10.13
CA ALA A 111 -6.15 -4.46 9.67
C ALA A 111 -7.57 -5.03 9.84
N GLN A 112 -7.81 -6.30 9.53
CA GLN A 112 -9.12 -6.93 9.71
C GLN A 112 -9.55 -6.99 11.18
N ASN A 113 -8.65 -7.36 12.10
CA ASN A 113 -8.97 -7.37 13.52
C ASN A 113 -9.15 -5.94 14.06
N THR A 114 -8.40 -4.97 13.54
CA THR A 114 -8.56 -3.54 13.87
C THR A 114 -9.91 -3.01 13.37
N TRP A 115 -10.35 -3.41 12.17
CA TRP A 115 -11.65 -3.08 11.62
C TRP A 115 -12.80 -3.66 12.44
N ARG A 116 -12.69 -4.93 12.82
CA ARG A 116 -13.64 -5.59 13.74
C ARG A 116 -13.68 -4.90 15.10
N LEU A 117 -12.52 -4.48 15.62
CA LEU A 117 -12.40 -3.75 16.88
C LEU A 117 -13.07 -2.37 16.81
N ALA A 118 -12.88 -1.65 15.70
CA ALA A 118 -13.50 -0.36 15.46
C ALA A 118 -15.03 -0.44 15.36
N ASN A 119 -15.55 -1.54 14.79
CA ASN A 119 -16.98 -1.80 14.64
C ASN A 119 -17.61 -2.54 15.83
N LEU A 120 -16.81 -2.98 16.81
CA LEU A 120 -17.35 -3.53 18.06
C LEU A 120 -18.09 -2.40 18.78
N SER A 121 -19.40 -2.58 19.00
CA SER A 121 -20.32 -1.53 19.46
C SER A 121 -19.74 -0.64 20.57
N GLN A 122 -19.64 0.66 20.27
CA GLN A 122 -19.30 1.69 21.25
C GLN A 122 -20.53 2.56 21.49
N GLY A 123 -21.44 2.11 22.36
CA GLY A 123 -22.61 2.91 22.76
C GLY A 123 -23.56 3.26 21.59
N ASN A 124 -23.98 4.53 21.53
CA ASN A 124 -25.01 5.03 20.61
C ASN A 124 -24.46 5.49 19.23
N GLU A 125 -23.15 5.43 18.97
CA GLU A 125 -22.59 5.78 17.66
C GLU A 125 -22.67 4.61 16.69
N SER A 126 -23.06 4.86 15.43
CA SER A 126 -22.99 3.85 14.38
C SER A 126 -21.54 3.40 14.15
N GLY A 127 -21.28 2.09 14.10
CA GLY A 127 -19.92 1.53 13.94
C GLY A 127 -19.13 2.11 12.75
N ALA A 128 -19.81 2.44 11.65
CA ALA A 128 -19.18 3.01 10.45
C ALA A 128 -18.57 4.43 10.66
N ALA A 129 -19.25 5.30 11.41
CA ALA A 129 -18.74 6.64 11.72
C ALA A 129 -17.50 6.58 12.63
N ASN A 130 -17.52 5.69 13.62
CA ASN A 130 -16.38 5.44 14.50
C ASN A 130 -15.18 4.86 13.72
N ALA A 131 -15.43 3.93 12.80
CA ALA A 131 -14.36 3.33 12.00
C ALA A 131 -13.67 4.34 11.06
N SER A 132 -14.42 5.27 10.49
CA SER A 132 -13.87 6.36 9.66
C SER A 132 -12.99 7.33 10.48
N LYS A 133 -13.43 7.67 11.70
CA LYS A 133 -12.62 8.48 12.62
C LYS A 133 -11.31 7.77 13.00
N ILE A 134 -11.38 6.46 13.28
CA ILE A 134 -10.21 5.65 13.60
C ILE A 134 -9.24 5.60 12.41
N ALA A 135 -9.71 5.37 11.18
CA ALA A 135 -8.86 5.35 9.99
C ALA A 135 -8.10 6.68 9.80
N ASN A 136 -8.81 7.81 9.86
CA ASN A 136 -8.20 9.15 9.77
C ASN A 136 -7.16 9.43 10.88
N GLN A 137 -7.44 8.95 12.11
CA GLN A 137 -6.49 9.05 13.22
C GLN A 137 -5.25 8.18 13.00
N MET A 138 -5.41 7.00 12.43
CA MET A 138 -4.30 6.11 12.09
C MET A 138 -3.38 6.75 11.05
N GLU A 139 -3.92 7.28 9.96
CA GLU A 139 -3.12 8.00 8.94
C GLU A 139 -2.34 9.17 9.55
N SER A 140 -3.01 10.01 10.35
CA SER A 140 -2.37 11.16 11.00
C SER A 140 -1.27 10.73 12.00
N SER A 141 -1.51 9.65 12.74
CA SER A 141 -0.55 9.10 13.72
C SER A 141 0.69 8.50 13.03
N VAL A 142 0.47 7.75 11.95
CA VAL A 142 1.53 7.16 11.14
C VAL A 142 2.39 8.23 10.48
N TYR A 143 1.76 9.25 9.90
CA TYR A 143 2.47 10.40 9.36
C TYR A 143 3.38 11.06 10.41
N LYS A 144 2.84 11.33 11.60
CA LYS A 144 3.62 11.92 12.69
C LYS A 144 4.81 11.03 13.08
N LYS A 145 4.57 9.73 13.24
CA LYS A 145 5.63 8.77 13.61
C LYS A 145 6.72 8.72 12.53
N LEU A 146 6.35 8.69 11.26
CA LEU A 146 7.30 8.71 10.14
C LEU A 146 8.11 10.02 10.09
N TYR A 147 7.45 11.17 10.31
CA TYR A 147 8.11 12.47 10.37
C TYR A 147 9.13 12.56 11.51
N ASP A 148 8.74 12.15 12.72
CA ASP A 148 9.63 12.12 13.90
C ASP A 148 10.82 11.16 13.66
N PHE A 149 10.54 10.01 13.03
CA PHE A 149 11.57 9.05 12.64
C PHE A 149 12.55 9.65 11.61
N ALA A 150 12.06 10.28 10.54
CA ALA A 150 12.89 10.92 9.51
C ALA A 150 13.80 12.01 10.07
N ASN A 151 13.32 12.81 11.01
CA ASN A 151 14.12 13.84 11.65
C ASN A 151 15.24 13.25 12.53
N SER A 152 15.00 12.12 13.19
CA SER A 152 15.98 11.46 14.07
C SER A 152 16.94 10.53 13.33
N THR A 153 16.64 10.15 12.09
CA THR A 153 17.39 9.13 11.33
C THR A 153 17.76 9.56 9.90
N SER A 154 17.91 10.86 9.65
CA SER A 154 18.07 11.46 8.32
C SER A 154 19.20 10.91 7.43
N ASN A 155 20.20 10.22 8.01
CA ASN A 155 21.34 9.63 7.29
C ASN A 155 21.25 8.10 7.13
N LEU A 156 20.13 7.48 7.49
CA LEU A 156 19.89 6.05 7.29
C LEU A 156 19.22 5.80 5.94
N TYR A 157 19.53 4.66 5.34
CA TYR A 157 18.97 4.23 4.07
C TYR A 157 18.60 2.75 4.14
N TRP A 158 17.66 2.34 3.31
CA TRP A 158 17.25 0.95 3.11
C TRP A 158 17.33 0.60 1.64
N ASN A 159 17.27 -0.70 1.34
CA ASN A 159 17.28 -1.17 -0.03
C ASN A 159 16.20 -0.48 -0.87
N HIS A 160 16.62 0.00 -2.04
CA HIS A 160 15.86 0.93 -2.87
C HIS A 160 14.49 0.38 -3.30
N ASP A 161 14.47 -0.78 -3.96
CA ASP A 161 13.30 -1.27 -4.70
C ASP A 161 11.99 -1.39 -3.90
N PRO A 162 11.94 -1.97 -2.67
CA PRO A 162 10.71 -2.01 -1.89
C PRO A 162 10.17 -0.61 -1.59
N LEU A 163 11.05 0.31 -1.21
CA LEU A 163 10.64 1.65 -0.83
C LEU A 163 10.23 2.49 -2.04
N ALA A 164 10.96 2.37 -3.15
CA ALA A 164 10.63 3.08 -4.37
C ALA A 164 9.27 2.65 -4.96
N LYS A 165 8.95 1.35 -4.89
CA LYS A 165 7.64 0.82 -5.30
C LYS A 165 6.53 1.26 -4.34
N ALA A 166 6.73 1.16 -3.03
CA ALA A 166 5.75 1.66 -2.07
C ALA A 166 5.52 3.18 -2.21
N ALA A 167 6.58 3.95 -2.47
CA ALA A 167 6.50 5.38 -2.74
C ALA A 167 5.70 5.71 -4.02
N LEU A 168 5.80 4.87 -5.07
CA LEU A 168 4.97 4.99 -6.28
C LEU A 168 3.48 4.81 -5.96
N GLU A 169 3.12 3.83 -5.15
CA GLU A 169 1.71 3.59 -4.80
C GLU A 169 1.12 4.70 -3.93
N GLN A 170 1.92 5.22 -3.00
CA GLN A 170 1.60 6.41 -2.20
C GLN A 170 1.39 7.64 -3.09
N ASP A 171 2.27 7.86 -4.08
CA ASP A 171 2.18 9.00 -4.98
C ASP A 171 0.93 8.94 -5.88
N LYS A 172 0.56 7.74 -6.36
CA LYS A 172 -0.73 7.51 -7.05
C LYS A 172 -1.91 7.85 -6.15
N LEU A 173 -1.92 7.36 -4.92
CA LEU A 173 -2.99 7.64 -3.96
C LEU A 173 -3.08 9.13 -3.65
N ALA A 174 -1.96 9.81 -3.43
CA ALA A 174 -1.93 11.24 -3.15
C ALA A 174 -2.55 12.04 -4.31
N PHE A 175 -2.20 11.71 -5.55
CA PHE A 175 -2.78 12.33 -6.74
C PHE A 175 -4.29 12.08 -6.87
N MET A 176 -4.73 10.85 -6.61
CA MET A 176 -6.16 10.48 -6.57
C MET A 176 -6.91 11.30 -5.52
N LEU A 177 -6.41 11.35 -4.29
CA LEU A 177 -7.05 12.10 -3.19
C LEU A 177 -7.09 13.60 -3.47
N GLN A 178 -6.04 14.17 -4.08
CA GLN A 178 -6.03 15.57 -4.49
C GLN A 178 -7.14 15.86 -5.50
N THR A 179 -7.27 14.99 -6.51
CA THR A 179 -8.27 15.13 -7.57
C THR A 179 -9.68 14.99 -7.01
N LEU A 180 -9.91 14.02 -6.13
CA LEU A 180 -11.21 13.78 -5.50
C LEU A 180 -11.59 14.90 -4.53
N ALA A 181 -10.63 15.44 -3.77
CA ALA A 181 -10.86 16.62 -2.93
C ALA A 181 -11.21 17.86 -3.77
N ALA A 182 -10.54 18.06 -4.92
CA ALA A 182 -10.87 19.15 -5.84
C ALA A 182 -12.26 19.01 -6.49
N LYS A 183 -12.78 17.77 -6.56
CA LYS A 183 -14.14 17.44 -7.01
C LYS A 183 -15.18 17.51 -5.89
N ASP A 184 -14.79 17.89 -4.68
CA ASP A 184 -15.65 17.97 -3.49
C ASP A 184 -16.31 16.61 -3.15
N VAL A 185 -15.56 15.52 -3.29
CA VAL A 185 -16.02 14.19 -2.86
C VAL A 185 -16.10 14.13 -1.34
N ASP A 186 -17.25 13.69 -0.82
CA ASP A 186 -17.53 13.61 0.60
C ASP A 186 -16.42 12.90 1.40
N ASN A 187 -16.04 13.53 2.52
CA ASN A 187 -15.02 13.03 3.45
C ASN A 187 -13.61 12.83 2.84
N VAL A 188 -13.31 13.39 1.66
CA VAL A 188 -11.97 13.43 1.09
C VAL A 188 -11.41 14.84 1.19
N SER A 189 -10.22 14.97 1.78
CA SER A 189 -9.59 16.27 2.04
C SER A 189 -8.24 16.41 1.37
N LEU A 190 -7.88 17.64 1.00
CA LEU A 190 -6.52 17.96 0.54
C LEU A 190 -5.46 17.57 1.57
N ARG A 191 -5.78 17.64 2.86
CA ARG A 191 -4.88 17.23 3.94
C ARG A 191 -4.49 15.75 3.85
N GLN A 192 -5.41 14.86 3.48
CA GLN A 192 -5.08 13.43 3.29
C GLN A 192 -4.10 13.27 2.13
N SER A 193 -4.34 13.94 1.00
CA SER A 193 -3.41 13.97 -0.14
C SER A 193 -2.01 14.47 0.26
N ASP A 194 -1.91 15.59 0.99
CA ASP A 194 -0.63 16.15 1.42
C ASP A 194 0.15 15.19 2.35
N ILE A 195 -0.57 14.51 3.26
CA ILE A 195 0.01 13.49 4.14
C ILE A 195 0.58 12.34 3.30
N THR A 196 -0.23 11.77 2.40
CA THR A 196 0.17 10.66 1.52
C THR A 196 1.35 11.04 0.62
N ALA A 197 1.35 12.24 0.02
CA ALA A 197 2.46 12.75 -0.77
C ALA A 197 3.74 12.88 0.07
N THR A 198 3.61 13.30 1.32
CA THR A 198 4.77 13.41 2.23
C THR A 198 5.30 12.04 2.63
N ILE A 199 4.43 11.04 2.82
CA ILE A 199 4.85 9.65 3.01
C ILE A 199 5.62 9.17 1.77
N ALA A 200 5.10 9.37 0.56
CA ALA A 200 5.79 9.03 -0.69
C ALA A 200 7.20 9.64 -0.77
N ASN A 201 7.33 10.94 -0.48
CA ASN A 201 8.61 11.65 -0.45
C ASN A 201 9.56 11.07 0.60
N THR A 202 9.05 10.72 1.78
CA THR A 202 9.87 10.21 2.89
C THR A 202 10.36 8.78 2.61
N LEU A 203 9.52 7.93 2.01
CA LEU A 203 9.93 6.59 1.56
C LEU A 203 11.04 6.67 0.52
N MET A 204 10.91 7.59 -0.46
CA MET A 204 11.95 7.81 -1.46
C MET A 204 13.23 8.40 -0.85
N HIS A 205 13.13 9.26 0.16
CA HIS A 205 14.29 9.78 0.90
C HIS A 205 15.09 8.65 1.57
N PHE A 206 14.40 7.66 2.15
CA PHE A 206 15.03 6.49 2.77
C PHE A 206 15.48 5.42 1.78
N ALA A 207 14.99 5.43 0.54
CA ALA A 207 15.47 4.55 -0.50
C ALA A 207 16.93 4.90 -0.83
N SER A 208 17.81 3.90 -0.76
CA SER A 208 19.20 4.03 -1.23
C SER A 208 19.26 4.35 -2.73
N SER A 209 20.46 4.56 -3.27
CA SER A 209 20.67 4.93 -4.67
C SER A 209 19.87 4.07 -5.66
N GLY A 210 19.03 4.72 -6.46
CA GLY A 210 18.23 4.09 -7.50
C GLY A 210 17.35 5.12 -8.24
N SER A 211 16.46 4.63 -9.09
CA SER A 211 15.56 5.49 -9.88
C SER A 211 14.29 5.81 -9.11
N ASP A 212 13.91 7.09 -9.06
CA ASP A 212 12.59 7.49 -8.57
C ASP A 212 11.51 6.99 -9.54
N LEU A 213 10.66 6.08 -9.06
CA LEU A 213 9.61 5.44 -9.87
C LEU A 213 8.32 6.26 -9.94
N ARG A 214 8.20 7.29 -9.10
CA ARG A 214 7.00 8.13 -9.00
C ARG A 214 6.79 8.97 -10.24
N GLN A 215 5.54 9.29 -10.52
CA GLN A 215 5.13 10.03 -11.70
C GLN A 215 4.38 11.29 -11.30
N LYS A 216 4.57 12.37 -12.05
CA LYS A 216 3.92 13.64 -11.72
C LYS A 216 2.42 13.66 -12.00
N VAL A 217 1.94 12.76 -12.87
CA VAL A 217 0.56 12.74 -13.36
C VAL A 217 0.14 11.30 -13.57
N TYR A 218 -1.05 10.96 -13.11
CA TYR A 218 -1.67 9.65 -13.32
C TYR A 218 -2.99 9.80 -14.07
N GLU A 219 -3.31 8.81 -14.91
CA GLU A 219 -4.58 8.80 -15.62
C GLU A 219 -5.70 8.36 -14.69
N ILE A 220 -6.75 9.16 -14.63
CA ILE A 220 -8.00 8.82 -13.94
C ILE A 220 -9.11 8.91 -14.97
N PRO A 221 -9.82 7.81 -15.29
CA PRO A 221 -10.89 7.85 -16.26
C PRO A 221 -11.95 8.87 -15.83
N GLN A 222 -12.22 9.87 -16.67
CA GLN A 222 -13.16 10.97 -16.36
C GLN A 222 -14.54 10.44 -15.92
N LYS A 223 -15.02 9.38 -16.57
CA LYS A 223 -16.27 8.71 -16.22
C LYS A 223 -16.33 8.23 -14.76
N ASN A 224 -15.20 7.79 -14.20
CA ASN A 224 -15.10 7.30 -12.82
C ASN A 224 -15.10 8.48 -11.84
N LEU A 225 -14.47 9.60 -12.22
CA LEU A 225 -14.48 10.83 -11.43
C LEU A 225 -15.88 11.46 -11.35
N ASP A 226 -16.64 11.39 -12.44
CA ASP A 226 -17.98 11.99 -12.51
C ASP A 226 -19.04 11.12 -11.79
N SER A 227 -18.90 9.79 -11.80
CA SER A 227 -19.80 8.88 -11.07
C SER A 227 -19.45 8.72 -9.59
N GLY A 228 -18.20 8.99 -9.20
CA GLY A 228 -17.67 8.66 -7.88
C GLY A 228 -17.51 7.15 -7.62
N VAL A 229 -17.79 6.31 -8.61
CA VAL A 229 -17.82 4.85 -8.53
C VAL A 229 -17.05 4.27 -9.71
N ALA A 230 -16.20 3.28 -9.44
CA ALA A 230 -15.47 2.54 -10.47
C ALA A 230 -15.61 1.05 -10.22
N LYS A 231 -15.36 0.26 -11.27
CA LYS A 231 -15.26 -1.18 -11.14
C LYS A 231 -13.87 -1.55 -10.62
N ASP A 232 -13.82 -2.12 -9.43
CA ASP A 232 -12.58 -2.64 -8.84
C ASP A 232 -12.13 -3.89 -9.61
N GLU A 233 -10.89 -3.91 -10.07
CA GLU A 233 -10.38 -5.00 -10.92
C GLU A 233 -10.33 -6.33 -10.15
N ALA A 234 -9.93 -6.28 -8.87
CA ALA A 234 -9.75 -7.46 -8.03
C ALA A 234 -11.07 -8.14 -7.62
N SER A 235 -12.08 -7.36 -7.21
CA SER A 235 -13.38 -7.90 -6.78
C SER A 235 -14.43 -7.94 -7.89
N ALA A 236 -14.18 -7.28 -9.03
CA ALA A 236 -15.12 -7.06 -10.11
C ALA A 236 -16.43 -6.36 -9.69
N LYS A 237 -16.44 -5.66 -8.55
CA LYS A 237 -17.58 -4.92 -8.01
C LYS A 237 -17.45 -3.43 -8.32
N ASP A 238 -18.59 -2.78 -8.50
CA ASP A 238 -18.66 -1.32 -8.53
C ASP A 238 -18.56 -0.80 -7.08
N LEU A 239 -17.50 -0.04 -6.79
CA LEU A 239 -17.19 0.48 -5.47
C LEU A 239 -16.84 1.98 -5.55
N PRO A 240 -16.96 2.73 -4.44
CA PRO A 240 -16.51 4.12 -4.39
C PRO A 240 -15.05 4.24 -4.83
N ILE A 241 -14.76 5.18 -5.73
CA ILE A 241 -13.42 5.33 -6.32
C ILE A 241 -12.36 5.62 -5.26
N VAL A 242 -12.70 6.33 -4.19
CA VAL A 242 -11.81 6.58 -3.05
C VAL A 242 -11.48 5.29 -2.29
N ALA A 243 -12.45 4.39 -2.12
CA ALA A 243 -12.24 3.10 -1.47
C ALA A 243 -11.30 2.20 -2.28
N ILE A 244 -11.47 2.22 -3.61
CA ILE A 244 -10.59 1.54 -4.56
C ILE A 244 -9.18 2.13 -4.49
N ALA A 245 -9.03 3.46 -4.56
CA ALA A 245 -7.72 4.10 -4.53
C ALA A 245 -6.90 3.73 -3.29
N TYR A 246 -7.53 3.73 -2.10
CA TYR A 246 -6.88 3.28 -0.88
C TYR A 246 -6.51 1.80 -0.89
N MET A 247 -7.40 0.94 -1.40
CA MET A 247 -7.15 -0.50 -1.44
C MET A 247 -6.07 -0.86 -2.47
N ASP A 248 -6.04 -0.21 -3.63
CA ASP A 248 -5.01 -0.41 -4.65
C ASP A 248 -3.63 0.05 -4.14
N CYS A 249 -3.58 1.19 -3.44
CA CYS A 249 -2.38 1.61 -2.75
C CYS A 249 -1.92 0.55 -1.73
N ALA A 250 -2.83 0.07 -0.88
CA ALA A 250 -2.51 -0.97 0.09
C ALA A 250 -1.99 -2.24 -0.59
N ARG A 251 -2.64 -2.74 -1.65
CA ARG A 251 -2.18 -3.93 -2.40
C ARG A 251 -0.79 -3.74 -2.99
N GLY A 252 -0.54 -2.59 -3.62
CA GLY A 252 0.75 -2.29 -4.20
C GLY A 252 1.85 -2.14 -3.13
N GLU A 253 1.54 -1.58 -1.95
CA GLU A 253 2.43 -1.59 -0.79
C GLU A 253 2.70 -3.00 -0.28
N LEU A 254 1.66 -3.83 -0.19
CA LEU A 254 1.81 -5.23 0.24
C LEU A 254 2.71 -5.99 -0.73
N ASP A 255 2.55 -5.82 -2.04
CA ASP A 255 3.44 -6.42 -3.04
C ASP A 255 4.89 -5.89 -2.90
N ALA A 256 5.04 -4.57 -2.81
CA ALA A 256 6.33 -3.90 -2.71
C ALA A 256 7.11 -4.28 -1.44
N LEU A 257 6.42 -4.49 -0.32
CA LEU A 257 7.00 -4.69 1.01
C LEU A 257 7.02 -6.16 1.45
N ASN A 258 6.44 -7.09 0.68
CA ASN A 258 6.51 -8.53 0.94
C ASN A 258 7.85 -9.17 0.51
N GLN A 259 8.91 -8.38 0.59
CA GLN A 259 10.29 -8.75 0.32
C GLN A 259 11.17 -8.29 1.49
N ALA A 260 12.44 -8.70 1.52
CA ALA A 260 13.32 -8.33 2.63
C ALA A 260 13.61 -6.82 2.60
N ILE A 261 13.34 -6.15 3.72
CA ILE A 261 13.69 -4.75 3.96
C ILE A 261 14.90 -4.74 4.89
N PHE A 262 15.98 -4.12 4.46
CA PHE A 262 17.22 -4.10 5.24
C PHE A 262 18.00 -2.79 5.08
N PRO A 263 18.72 -2.35 6.12
CA PRO A 263 19.53 -1.15 6.05
C PRO A 263 20.65 -1.27 5.03
N THR A 264 20.93 -0.15 4.37
CA THR A 264 21.98 0.01 3.36
C THR A 264 22.74 1.31 3.62
N ASN A 265 23.92 1.41 3.02
CA ASN A 265 24.57 2.70 2.83
C ASN A 265 23.91 3.43 1.65
N LYS A 266 24.19 4.72 1.48
CA LYS A 266 23.61 5.54 0.41
C LYS A 266 23.85 4.96 -0.99
N ASP A 267 24.96 4.27 -1.20
CA ASP A 267 25.33 3.63 -2.47
C ASP A 267 24.63 2.28 -2.72
N GLY A 268 23.77 1.83 -1.80
CA GLY A 268 23.03 0.57 -1.89
C GLY A 268 23.76 -0.66 -1.32
N SER A 269 25.01 -0.51 -0.85
CA SER A 269 25.71 -1.61 -0.18
C SER A 269 25.05 -1.92 1.17
N VAL A 270 25.02 -3.21 1.57
CA VAL A 270 24.38 -3.63 2.83
C VAL A 270 25.08 -3.01 4.03
N ASN A 271 24.32 -2.36 4.91
CA ASN A 271 24.84 -1.84 6.17
C ASN A 271 24.70 -2.91 7.28
N HIS A 272 25.72 -3.76 7.41
CA HIS A 272 25.69 -4.86 8.37
C HIS A 272 25.58 -4.41 9.83
N SER A 273 26.11 -3.24 10.19
CA SER A 273 26.02 -2.71 11.56
C SER A 273 24.62 -2.27 11.96
N ALA A 274 23.76 -1.91 10.99
CA ALA A 274 22.40 -1.44 11.26
C ALA A 274 21.35 -2.56 11.19
N LEU A 275 21.67 -3.75 10.65
CA LEU A 275 20.74 -4.87 10.47
C LEU A 275 20.03 -5.30 11.76
N SER A 276 20.74 -5.34 12.88
CA SER A 276 20.22 -5.75 14.19
C SER A 276 19.83 -4.56 15.08
N SER A 277 19.71 -3.35 14.52
CA SER A 277 19.29 -2.17 15.28
C SER A 277 17.79 -2.18 15.53
N ASN A 278 17.37 -1.66 16.69
CA ASN A 278 15.96 -1.39 16.97
C ASN A 278 15.35 -0.43 15.93
N THR A 279 16.17 0.43 15.32
CA THR A 279 15.77 1.36 14.28
C THR A 279 15.25 0.67 13.02
N ASN A 280 15.81 -0.47 12.62
CA ASN A 280 15.30 -1.24 11.49
C ASN A 280 13.90 -1.81 11.80
N GLN A 281 13.71 -2.37 12.99
CA GLN A 281 12.40 -2.88 13.41
C GLN A 281 11.35 -1.76 13.52
N GLU A 282 11.74 -0.60 14.07
CA GLU A 282 10.86 0.57 14.16
C GLU A 282 10.44 1.07 12.78
N PHE A 283 11.36 1.10 11.81
CA PHE A 283 11.03 1.48 10.44
C PHE A 283 10.07 0.48 9.79
N ILE A 284 10.30 -0.83 9.93
CA ILE A 284 9.39 -1.85 9.41
C ILE A 284 8.02 -1.75 10.09
N GLU A 285 7.95 -1.43 11.39
CA GLU A 285 6.69 -1.16 12.07
C GLU A 285 5.96 0.05 11.45
N ILE A 286 6.67 1.13 11.13
CA ILE A 286 6.08 2.30 10.46
C ILE A 286 5.49 1.88 9.11
N LEU A 287 6.24 1.11 8.31
CA LEU A 287 5.78 0.59 7.02
C LEU A 287 4.53 -0.30 7.15
N ALA A 288 4.48 -1.17 8.17
CA ALA A 288 3.29 -1.97 8.45
C ALA A 288 2.10 -1.08 8.83
N ASN A 289 2.29 -0.06 9.68
CA ASN A 289 1.20 0.82 10.08
C ASN A 289 0.68 1.69 8.92
N ILE A 290 1.53 2.08 7.97
CA ILE A 290 1.12 2.76 6.73
C ILE A 290 0.10 1.87 5.98
N ALA A 291 0.49 0.65 5.62
CA ALA A 291 -0.38 -0.24 4.86
C ALA A 291 -1.65 -0.62 5.63
N ILE A 292 -1.56 -0.84 6.96
CA ILE A 292 -2.74 -1.06 7.81
C ILE A 292 -3.67 0.16 7.76
N SER A 293 -3.14 1.38 7.85
CA SER A 293 -3.97 2.59 7.82
C SER A 293 -4.72 2.74 6.49
N HIS A 294 -4.09 2.40 5.37
CA HIS A 294 -4.73 2.42 4.06
C HIS A 294 -5.83 1.37 3.90
N ILE A 295 -5.63 0.14 4.39
CA ILE A 295 -6.68 -0.88 4.40
C ILE A 295 -7.86 -0.41 5.26
N MET A 296 -7.59 0.19 6.42
CA MET A 296 -8.62 0.77 7.29
C MET A 296 -9.38 1.92 6.62
N SER A 297 -8.68 2.80 5.90
CA SER A 297 -9.27 3.88 5.12
C SER A 297 -10.16 3.32 4.01
N ALA A 298 -9.68 2.34 3.23
CA ALA A 298 -10.48 1.67 2.19
C ALA A 298 -11.80 1.12 2.75
N TYR A 299 -11.75 0.41 3.87
CA TYR A 299 -12.97 -0.09 4.54
C TYR A 299 -13.90 1.02 4.99
N SER A 300 -13.35 2.12 5.53
CA SER A 300 -14.16 3.27 5.97
C SER A 300 -14.91 3.95 4.81
N TYR A 301 -14.34 3.89 3.61
CA TYR A 301 -14.99 4.36 2.38
C TYR A 301 -15.87 3.29 1.69
N GLY A 302 -16.09 2.14 2.33
CA GLY A 302 -17.03 1.11 1.87
C GLY A 302 -16.40 -0.06 1.11
N TYR A 303 -15.07 -0.21 1.13
CA TYR A 303 -14.44 -1.42 0.59
C TYR A 303 -14.81 -2.66 1.44
N PRO A 304 -15.16 -3.82 0.86
CA PRO A 304 -15.48 -5.02 1.64
C PRO A 304 -14.30 -5.55 2.46
N SER A 305 -14.54 -5.97 3.71
CA SER A 305 -13.48 -6.44 4.64
C SER A 305 -13.07 -7.91 4.51
N ASP A 306 -13.51 -8.61 3.46
CA ASP A 306 -13.18 -10.02 3.21
C ASP A 306 -11.73 -10.16 2.70
N SER A 307 -10.93 -11.01 3.35
CA SER A 307 -9.50 -11.19 3.01
C SER A 307 -9.28 -11.77 1.62
N SER A 308 -10.23 -12.53 1.08
CA SER A 308 -10.15 -13.09 -0.27
C SER A 308 -10.03 -12.01 -1.35
N MET A 309 -10.57 -10.82 -1.10
CA MET A 309 -10.53 -9.69 -2.02
C MET A 309 -9.22 -8.88 -1.91
N ILE A 310 -8.52 -8.96 -0.77
CA ILE A 310 -7.29 -8.18 -0.54
C ILE A 310 -6.07 -8.88 -1.13
N PHE A 311 -6.07 -10.22 -1.12
CA PHE A 311 -5.02 -11.03 -1.75
C PHE A 311 -5.27 -11.34 -3.23
N ALA A 312 -6.36 -10.86 -3.81
CA ALA A 312 -6.58 -10.90 -5.25
C ALA A 312 -5.62 -9.88 -5.89
N LEU A 313 -4.45 -10.37 -6.29
CA LEU A 313 -3.48 -9.72 -7.17
C LEU A 313 -3.66 -10.26 -8.59
#